data_AF-A0A7S7PTD4-F1
#
_entry.id   AF-A0A7S7PTD4-F1
#
_cell.length_a   1.000
_cell.length_b   1.000
_cell.length_c   1.000
_cell.angle_alpha   90.00
_cell.angle_beta   90.00
_cell.angle_gamma   90.00
#
_symmetry.space_group_name_H-M   'P 1'
#
loop_
_entity.id
_entity.type
_entity.pdbx_description
1 polymer ?
#
loop_
_entity_poly.entity_id
_entity_poly.type
_entity_poly.pdbx_seq_one_letter_code
_entity_poly.pdbx_strand_id
1 'polypeptide(L)'
;MMQAGSINTPRLATASAFSVESRNGRPDFELAAALQKVSPQQQAKAQKTATDFEAMFLNSMFSQMTSGLKGEGPFGDTTGTGVWRSMLTEQYSKSFAQAGGVGVATEVYRTLIMQQAKTIRTA
;
A
#
# COMPACT_ATOMS: atom_id res chain seq x y z
N MET A 1 -29.94 51.51 26.33
CA MET A 1 -30.85 50.35 26.56
C MET A 1 -31.17 49.80 25.17
N MET A 2 -30.92 48.56 24.74
CA MET A 2 -30.72 47.25 25.39
C MET A 2 -29.74 46.38 24.55
N GLN A 3 -29.11 45.44 25.24
CA GLN A 3 -28.27 44.35 24.73
C GLN A 3 -29.10 43.20 24.13
N ALA A 4 -28.50 42.41 23.22
CA ALA A 4 -28.63 40.95 23.02
C ALA A 4 -28.31 40.62 21.55
N GLY A 5 -27.56 39.61 21.16
CA GLY A 5 -26.89 38.53 21.87
C GLY A 5 -26.02 37.79 20.85
N SER A 6 -24.92 37.23 21.34
CA SER A 6 -24.01 36.36 20.59
C SER A 6 -24.74 35.12 20.08
N ILE A 7 -24.63 34.81 18.78
CA ILE A 7 -24.84 33.44 18.29
C ILE A 7 -23.51 32.97 17.72
N ASN A 8 -22.71 32.41 18.62
CA ASN A 8 -21.57 31.57 18.31
C ASN A 8 -22.14 30.25 17.80
N THR A 9 -22.19 30.04 16.48
CA THR A 9 -22.60 28.76 15.91
C THR A 9 -21.45 27.77 16.13
N PRO A 10 -21.61 26.69 16.91
CA PRO A 10 -20.60 25.65 16.93
C PRO A 10 -20.58 25.02 15.55
N ARG A 11 -19.50 25.27 14.80
CA ARG A 11 -19.18 24.53 13.59
C ARG A 11 -19.00 23.09 14.05
N LEU A 12 -20.00 22.25 13.80
CA LEU A 12 -19.92 20.81 14.02
C LEU A 12 -18.62 20.34 13.36
N ALA A 13 -17.65 19.96 14.18
CA ALA A 13 -16.45 19.30 13.71
C ALA A 13 -16.94 18.06 12.96
N THR A 14 -16.77 18.06 11.65
CA THR A 14 -16.97 16.89 10.82
C THR A 14 -16.08 15.81 11.40
N ALA A 15 -16.67 14.89 12.16
CA ALA A 15 -15.98 13.72 12.67
C ALA A 15 -15.30 13.07 11.47
N SER A 16 -13.97 12.95 11.54
CA SER A 16 -13.14 12.35 10.50
C SER A 16 -13.82 11.05 10.06
N ALA A 17 -14.36 11.08 8.84
CA ALA A 17 -15.06 9.95 8.26
C ALA A 17 -14.12 8.75 8.36
N PHE A 18 -14.56 7.68 9.04
CA PHE A 18 -13.89 6.39 9.01
C PHE A 18 -13.75 6.00 7.54
N SER A 19 -12.55 6.15 6.98
CA SER A 19 -12.24 5.72 5.63
C SER A 19 -12.21 4.20 5.63
N VAL A 20 -13.38 3.59 5.45
CA VAL A 20 -13.52 2.16 5.21
C VAL A 20 -12.96 1.91 3.82
N GLU A 21 -11.75 1.36 3.77
CA GLU A 21 -11.10 0.99 2.51
C GLU A 21 -11.99 -0.01 1.76
N SER A 22 -12.29 0.30 0.49
CA SER A 22 -13.20 -0.51 -0.31
C SER A 22 -12.42 -1.55 -1.10
N ARG A 23 -12.85 -2.81 -0.99
CA ARG A 23 -12.32 -3.94 -1.76
C ARG A 23 -13.35 -4.36 -2.79
N ASN A 24 -12.98 -4.36 -4.07
CA ASN A 24 -13.87 -4.70 -5.18
C ASN A 24 -15.21 -3.93 -5.15
N GLY A 25 -15.17 -2.64 -4.77
CA GLY A 25 -16.36 -1.79 -4.65
C GLY A 25 -17.25 -2.09 -3.43
N ARG A 26 -16.83 -2.99 -2.54
CA ARG A 26 -17.52 -3.30 -1.28
C ARG A 26 -16.73 -2.72 -0.10
N PRO A 27 -17.36 -2.04 0.87
CA PRO A 27 -16.66 -1.58 2.06
C PRO A 27 -16.17 -2.77 2.89
N ASP A 28 -14.92 -2.74 3.34
CA ASP A 28 -14.33 -3.79 4.19
C ASP A 28 -14.55 -3.51 5.68
N PHE A 29 -15.76 -3.82 6.16
CA PHE A 29 -16.13 -3.63 7.55
C PHE A 29 -15.36 -4.54 8.52
N GLU A 30 -14.88 -5.70 8.05
CA GLU A 30 -14.08 -6.61 8.88
C GLU A 30 -12.72 -6.01 9.21
N LEU A 31 -12.05 -5.44 8.20
CA LEU A 31 -10.80 -4.72 8.40
C LEU A 31 -11.00 -3.51 9.32
N ALA A 32 -12.06 -2.74 9.12
CA ALA A 32 -12.38 -1.61 10.00
C ALA A 32 -12.54 -2.04 11.47
N ALA A 33 -13.24 -3.16 11.72
CA ALA A 33 -13.39 -3.70 13.06
C ALA A 33 -12.08 -4.28 13.64
N ALA A 34 -11.21 -4.84 12.79
CA ALA A 34 -9.90 -5.35 13.21
C ALA A 34 -8.93 -4.22 13.57
N LEU A 35 -8.92 -3.12 12.81
CA LEU A 35 -8.09 -1.94 13.08
C LEU A 35 -8.40 -1.29 14.43
N GLN A 36 -9.65 -1.34 14.90
CA GLN A 36 -10.00 -0.85 16.24
C GLN A 36 -9.35 -1.66 17.38
N LYS A 37 -8.96 -2.91 17.12
CA LYS A 37 -8.38 -3.82 18.12
C LYS A 37 -6.86 -3.80 18.13
N VAL A 38 -6.24 -3.41 17.02
CA VAL A 38 -4.79 -3.39 16.85
C VAL A 38 -4.26 -2.01 17.18
N SER A 39 -3.19 -1.92 17.99
CA SER A 39 -2.62 -0.62 18.37
C SER A 39 -2.05 0.15 17.16
N PRO A 40 -2.03 1.49 17.17
CA PRO A 40 -1.45 2.29 16.08
C PRO A 40 0.01 1.92 15.75
N GLN A 41 0.80 1.56 16.76
CA GLN A 41 2.19 1.13 16.59
C GLN A 41 2.28 -0.19 15.83
N GLN A 42 1.40 -1.15 16.13
CA GLN A 42 1.30 -2.42 15.43
C GLN A 42 0.78 -2.24 14.00
N GLN A 43 -0.16 -1.31 13.78
CA GLN A 43 -0.61 -0.95 12.43
C GLN A 43 0.53 -0.38 11.59
N ALA A 44 1.28 0.60 12.11
CA ALA A 44 2.43 1.18 11.41
C ALA A 44 3.51 0.12 11.10
N LYS A 45 3.76 -0.80 12.04
CA LYS A 45 4.68 -1.92 11.81
C LYS A 45 4.17 -2.86 10.70
N ALA A 46 2.89 -3.22 10.72
CA ALA A 46 2.29 -4.07 9.69
C ALA A 46 2.33 -3.40 8.32
N GLN A 47 2.08 -2.09 8.24
CA GLN A 47 2.17 -1.32 7.00
C GLN A 47 3.59 -1.36 6.44
N LYS A 48 4.59 -1.07 7.28
CA LYS A 48 6.00 -1.17 6.89
C LYS A 48 6.37 -2.56 6.39
N THR A 49 6.00 -3.61 7.14
CA THR A 49 6.28 -4.99 6.75
C THR A 49 5.63 -5.34 5.40
N ALA A 50 4.42 -4.88 5.15
CA ALA A 50 3.73 -5.13 3.89
C ALA A 50 4.39 -4.40 2.70
N THR A 51 4.83 -3.15 2.88
CA THR A 51 5.59 -2.41 1.88
C THR A 51 6.95 -3.07 1.60
N ASP A 52 7.68 -3.47 2.65
CA ASP A 52 8.97 -4.14 2.51
C ASP A 52 8.81 -5.48 1.76
N PHE A 53 7.72 -6.21 2.01
CA PHE A 53 7.38 -7.43 1.28
C PHE A 53 7.14 -7.16 -0.21
N GLU A 54 6.35 -6.14 -0.55
CA GLU A 54 6.10 -5.77 -1.95
C GLU A 54 7.38 -5.35 -2.66
N ALA A 55 8.30 -4.65 -1.98
CA ALA A 55 9.60 -4.32 -2.55
C ALA A 55 10.44 -5.57 -2.89
N MET A 56 10.47 -6.56 -2.00
CA MET A 56 11.14 -7.85 -2.25
C MET A 56 10.48 -8.62 -3.40
N PHE A 57 9.14 -8.63 -3.44
CA PHE A 57 8.39 -9.24 -4.51
C PHE A 57 8.72 -8.61 -5.87
N LEU A 58 8.70 -7.28 -5.95
CA LEU A 58 9.05 -6.54 -7.17
C LEU A 58 10.49 -6.82 -7.60
N ASN A 59 11.44 -6.84 -6.66
CA ASN A 59 12.82 -7.19 -6.96
C ASN A 59 12.92 -8.60 -7.58
N SER A 60 12.21 -9.59 -7.03
CA SER A 60 12.16 -10.94 -7.57
C SER A 60 11.53 -10.98 -8.97
N MET A 61 10.42 -10.26 -9.18
CA MET A 61 9.75 -10.16 -10.47
C MET A 61 10.67 -9.54 -11.53
N PHE A 62 11.33 -8.42 -11.23
CA PHE A 62 12.27 -7.79 -12.15
C PHE A 62 13.49 -8.68 -12.42
N SER A 63 13.99 -9.40 -11.42
CA SER A 63 15.07 -10.39 -11.59
C SER A 63 14.65 -11.54 -12.53
N GLN A 64 13.43 -12.07 -12.39
CA GLN A 64 12.90 -13.10 -13.29
C GLN A 64 12.70 -12.55 -14.71
N MET A 65 12.12 -11.35 -14.84
CA MET A 65 11.91 -10.70 -16.13
C MET A 65 13.23 -10.42 -16.86
N THR A 66 14.28 -9.99 -16.13
CA THR A 66 15.59 -9.71 -16.72
C THR A 66 16.42 -10.96 -16.97
N SER A 67 16.26 -12.02 -16.17
CA SER A 67 16.97 -13.29 -16.38
C SER A 67 16.46 -14.06 -17.60
N GLY A 68 15.16 -13.97 -17.92
CA GLY A 68 14.59 -14.51 -19.18
C GLY A 68 15.01 -13.75 -20.44
N LEU A 69 15.62 -12.56 -20.30
CA LEU A 69 16.09 -11.73 -21.41
C LEU A 69 17.58 -11.93 -21.74
N LYS A 70 18.27 -12.86 -21.06
CA LYS A 70 19.64 -13.26 -21.41
C LYS A 70 19.63 -13.98 -22.76
N GLY A 71 20.20 -13.36 -23.78
CA GLY A 71 20.45 -13.97 -25.09
C GLY A 71 19.31 -13.90 -26.10
N GLU A 72 18.04 -13.81 -25.69
CA GLU A 72 16.90 -13.79 -26.62
C GLU A 72 16.05 -12.52 -26.52
N GLY A 73 16.02 -11.78 -27.62
CA GLY A 73 15.31 -10.52 -27.82
C GLY A 73 15.90 -9.77 -29.01
N PRO A 74 15.18 -8.84 -29.66
CA PRO A 74 15.57 -8.22 -30.95
C PRO A 74 16.91 -7.46 -30.94
N PHE A 75 17.54 -7.31 -29.78
CA PHE A 75 18.81 -6.62 -29.59
C PHE A 75 19.99 -7.54 -29.17
N GLY A 76 19.75 -8.84 -28.96
CA GLY A 76 20.79 -9.82 -28.60
C GLY A 76 21.49 -9.54 -27.26
N ASP A 77 22.69 -10.10 -27.10
CA ASP A 77 23.58 -9.99 -25.93
C ASP A 77 24.82 -9.13 -26.23
N THR A 78 24.62 -7.99 -26.91
CA THR A 78 25.72 -7.09 -27.26
C THR A 78 25.98 -6.09 -26.13
N THR A 79 27.26 -5.76 -25.85
CA THR A 79 27.70 -4.90 -24.73
C THR A 79 27.00 -3.53 -24.68
N GLY A 80 26.52 -3.01 -25.81
CA GLY A 80 25.80 -1.73 -25.89
C GLY A 80 24.33 -1.78 -25.48
N THR A 81 23.72 -2.96 -25.38
CA THR A 81 22.27 -3.10 -25.10
C THR A 81 21.92 -3.11 -23.62
N GLY A 82 22.90 -3.36 -22.74
CA GLY A 82 22.71 -3.32 -21.28
C GLY A 82 22.23 -1.97 -20.78
N VAL A 83 22.76 -0.85 -21.31
CA VAL A 83 22.38 0.51 -20.87
C VAL A 83 20.93 0.81 -21.20
N TRP A 84 20.49 0.52 -22.43
CA TRP A 84 19.10 0.72 -22.85
C TRP A 84 18.12 -0.17 -22.07
N ARG A 85 18.50 -1.42 -21.80
CA ARG A 85 17.70 -2.35 -20.95
C ARG A 85 17.57 -1.83 -19.52
N SER A 86 18.65 -1.30 -18.93
CA SER A 86 18.60 -0.70 -17.59
C SER A 86 17.71 0.53 -17.55
N MET A 87 17.80 1.43 -18.54
CA MET A 87 16.94 2.63 -18.62
C MET A 87 15.46 2.27 -18.76
N LEU A 88 15.12 1.28 -19.60
CA LEU A 88 13.75 0.78 -19.74
C LEU A 88 13.25 0.16 -18.43
N THR A 89 14.07 -0.69 -17.80
CA THR A 89 13.73 -1.31 -16.52
C THR A 89 13.48 -0.27 -15.43
N GLU A 90 14.28 0.80 -15.41
CA GLU A 90 14.12 1.91 -14.47
C GLU A 90 12.82 2.69 -14.72
N GLN A 91 12.47 2.98 -15.98
CA GLN A 91 11.22 3.65 -16.32
C GLN A 91 10.00 2.79 -15.99
N TYR A 92 10.04 1.48 -16.29
CA TYR A 92 8.99 0.55 -15.86
C TYR A 92 8.87 0.54 -14.34
N SER A 93 9.99 0.39 -13.62
CA SER A 93 10.01 0.39 -12.14
C SER A 93 9.40 1.67 -11.56
N LYS A 94 9.74 2.84 -12.11
CA LYS A 94 9.16 4.13 -11.73
C LYS A 94 7.67 4.19 -12.00
N SER A 95 7.22 3.73 -13.17
CA SER A 95 5.80 3.66 -13.52
C SER A 95 5.02 2.75 -12.56
N PHE A 96 5.58 1.60 -12.16
CA PHE A 96 4.96 0.71 -11.19
C PHE A 96 4.86 1.34 -9.81
N ALA A 97 5.92 2.00 -9.34
CA ALA A 97 5.90 2.71 -8.06
C ALA A 97 4.90 3.88 -8.05
N GLN A 98 4.84 4.67 -9.12
CA GLN A 98 3.91 5.80 -9.28
C GLN A 98 2.45 5.37 -9.37
N ALA A 99 2.18 4.18 -9.93
CA ALA A 99 0.84 3.60 -9.96
C ALA A 99 0.35 3.09 -8.59
N GLY A 100 1.17 3.21 -7.54
CA GLY A 100 0.85 2.72 -6.19
C GLY A 100 1.32 1.28 -5.92
N GLY A 101 2.28 0.78 -6.70
CA GLY A 101 2.74 -0.60 -6.63
C GLY A 101 1.82 -1.55 -7.40
N VAL A 102 1.88 -2.84 -7.07
CA VAL A 102 1.03 -3.89 -7.62
C VAL A 102 -0.20 -4.18 -6.73
N GLY A 103 -0.29 -3.51 -5.58
CA GLY A 103 -1.38 -3.66 -4.62
C GLY A 103 -1.18 -4.84 -3.65
N VAL A 104 -0.02 -5.49 -3.69
CA VAL A 104 0.30 -6.65 -2.84
C VAL A 104 0.48 -6.19 -1.40
N ALA A 105 1.07 -5.00 -1.19
CA ALA A 105 1.22 -4.43 0.15
C ALA A 105 -0.13 -4.26 0.87
N THR A 106 -1.17 -3.80 0.18
CA THR A 106 -2.51 -3.63 0.77
C THR A 106 -3.10 -4.97 1.24
N GLU A 107 -2.91 -6.03 0.47
CA GLU A 107 -3.38 -7.38 0.81
C GLU A 107 -2.64 -7.99 2.01
N VAL A 108 -1.31 -7.88 2.00
CA VAL A 108 -0.47 -8.36 3.09
C VAL A 108 -0.78 -7.58 4.36
N TYR A 109 -0.90 -6.26 4.27
CA TYR A 109 -1.27 -5.41 5.40
C TYR A 109 -2.59 -5.86 6.04
N ARG A 110 -3.66 -6.02 5.24
CA ARG A 110 -4.94 -6.52 5.73
C ARG A 110 -4.77 -7.85 6.46
N THR A 111 -4.04 -8.79 5.87
CA THR A 111 -3.84 -10.13 6.44
C THR A 111 -3.14 -10.04 7.80
N LEU A 112 -2.08 -9.24 7.89
CA LEU A 112 -1.36 -9.00 9.15
C LEU A 112 -2.25 -8.36 10.22
N ILE A 113 -3.10 -7.40 9.86
CA ILE A 113 -4.04 -6.78 10.79
C ILE A 113 -5.07 -7.80 11.28
N MET A 114 -5.66 -8.59 10.38
CA MET A 114 -6.64 -9.62 10.74
C MET A 114 -6.04 -10.69 11.67
N GLN A 115 -4.80 -11.11 11.40
CA GLN A 115 -4.09 -12.04 12.26
C GLN A 115 -3.83 -11.46 13.65
N GLN A 116 -3.32 -10.22 13.72
CA GLN A 116 -3.05 -9.55 14.99
C GLN A 116 -4.34 -9.34 15.81
N ALA A 117 -5.44 -8.93 15.16
CA ALA A 117 -6.73 -8.77 15.80
C ALA A 117 -7.29 -10.11 16.33
N LYS A 118 -7.01 -11.24 15.66
CA LYS A 118 -7.39 -12.58 16.12
C LYS A 118 -6.59 -13.00 17.34
N THR A 119 -5.28 -12.78 17.34
CA THR A 119 -4.38 -13.13 18.47
C THR A 119 -4.75 -12.36 19.73
N ILE A 120 -5.12 -11.08 19.62
CA ILE A 120 -5.57 -10.25 20.76
C ILE A 120 -6.86 -10.80 21.38
N ARG A 121 -7.72 -11.47 20.60
CA ARG A 121 -8.98 -12.05 21.11
C ARG A 121 -8.77 -13.32 21.94
N THR A 122 -7.65 -14.00 21.74
CA THR A 122 -7.34 -15.30 22.37
C THR A 122 -6.46 -15.17 23.61
N ALA A 123 -5.99 -13.96 23.93
CA ALA A 123 -5.25 -13.64 25.15
C ALA A 123 -6.21 -12.99 26.17
#